data_AF-F0V9Y4-F1
#
_entry.id   AF-F0V9Y4-F1
#
_cell.length_a   1.000
_cell.length_b   1.000
_cell.length_c   1.000
_cell.angle_alpha   90.00
_cell.angle_beta   90.00
_cell.angle_gamma   90.00
#
_symmetry.space_group_name_H-M   'P 1'
#
loop_
_entity.id
_entity.type
_entity.pdbx_description
1 polymer ?
#
loop_
_entity_poly.entity_id
_entity_poly.type
_entity_poly.pdbx_seq_one_letter_code
_entity_poly.pdbx_strand_id
1 'polypeptide(L)'
;MDQAGEERPHFEHISNPGSLFGCHPQSTGWGPSSCDKEVRSECLAALAHLPFEPNVRPSLFSHQLFRACDFTFHVQQARFARIHARHRAFSEWSVQPTNEWAVEAEIPLSQLYKHAVESGKIKVKDLAWRGELRTYNKQADQIRTKLPVALQNLSSNFDYYWVTTQDDDLIKEQMLNSSEPIDVAATDQVLACLMAAPQSKYSWHLHLTKVEGKLLIDKANGSIVDLLTVNETASEPPMQDAENRLNRPAALGFEAVKINQNLRQQLLVKGEEPVKFPPPPFVETGDNPASIAYRYRMFTIPGRTAGTGGGKSRQPINIVTRTEVNAKLPQPADGSRKPTPGDDTTTGGHNKREKEDSDPFGKDGGGYVYICALNEYDIKGQRNWRVQMETQRGALLATEVRNNACKLKKFVASAMMAGCDDLKLGFVSRKANNDNEHHVVLSVQSYQTRDLGLQIGLKPDNAWGIVRAIVDMVMEKPDGRYVLLKDPTKPVMRLYSRPEEEDEDAEEEEEKAVEPRTEEREANRNEEE
;
A
#
# COMPACT_ATOMS: atom_id res chain seq x y z
N MET A 1 -9.86 46.79 82.57
CA MET A 1 -9.23 47.71 83.52
C MET A 1 -7.75 47.39 83.43
N ASP A 2 -6.88 48.13 82.76
CA ASP A 2 -6.86 49.56 82.34
C ASP A 2 -6.05 49.66 81.01
N GLN A 3 -6.55 50.29 79.94
CA GLN A 3 -6.34 51.69 79.47
C GLN A 3 -4.86 52.10 79.30
N ALA A 4 -4.36 52.70 78.21
CA ALA A 4 -4.90 53.65 77.21
C ALA A 4 -4.17 53.46 75.83
N GLY A 5 -4.77 53.75 74.65
CA GLY A 5 -4.77 55.07 73.95
C GLY A 5 -3.35 55.44 73.47
N GLU A 6 -2.97 55.62 72.20
CA GLU A 6 -3.59 56.41 71.12
C GLU A 6 -2.78 56.24 69.79
N GLU A 7 -3.46 56.54 68.67
CA GLU A 7 -2.94 57.09 67.41
C GLU A 7 -1.93 56.31 66.53
N ARG A 8 -2.42 55.85 65.37
CA ARG A 8 -1.62 55.54 64.17
C ARG A 8 -1.66 56.74 63.21
N PRO A 9 -0.51 57.29 62.79
CA PRO A 9 -0.42 58.06 61.56
C PRO A 9 0.38 57.31 60.47
N HIS A 10 -0.20 57.37 59.27
CA HIS A 10 0.44 57.42 57.95
C HIS A 10 1.56 56.42 57.57
N PHE A 11 1.15 55.45 56.75
CA PHE A 11 1.98 54.91 55.68
C PHE A 11 1.78 55.78 54.42
N GLU A 12 2.87 56.31 53.86
CA GLU A 12 2.96 56.60 52.42
C GLU A 12 4.30 56.08 51.87
N HIS A 13 4.14 55.11 50.98
CA HIS A 13 4.91 54.73 49.79
C HIS A 13 6.42 55.02 49.71
N ILE A 14 7.17 53.99 49.30
CA ILE A 14 7.75 53.93 47.94
C ILE A 14 7.74 52.48 47.46
N SER A 15 7.20 52.34 46.25
CA SER A 15 6.98 51.16 45.43
C SER A 15 8.26 50.50 44.90
N ASN A 16 8.22 49.17 44.72
CA ASN A 16 8.92 48.52 43.61
C ASN A 16 7.93 47.58 42.86
N PRO A 17 7.68 47.78 41.56
CA PRO A 17 6.63 47.09 40.82
C PRO A 17 7.20 45.86 40.10
N GLY A 18 6.63 44.68 40.35
CA GLY A 18 6.98 43.48 39.60
C GLY A 18 6.56 42.18 40.26
N SER A 19 5.51 41.56 39.74
CA SER A 19 4.97 40.23 40.07
C SER A 19 4.13 40.11 41.36
N LEU A 20 3.09 40.94 41.47
CA LEU A 20 1.84 40.49 42.09
C LEU A 20 1.07 39.70 41.02
N PHE A 21 0.80 38.42 41.25
CA PHE A 21 -0.09 37.63 40.39
C PHE A 21 -1.49 38.28 40.40
N GLY A 22 -1.89 38.88 39.27
CA GLY A 22 -3.20 39.50 39.12
C GLY A 22 -4.32 38.46 39.11
N CYS A 23 -5.03 38.29 40.21
CA CYS A 23 -6.33 37.63 40.23
C CYS A 23 -7.41 38.69 40.01
N HIS A 24 -8.17 38.60 38.92
CA HIS A 24 -9.28 39.51 38.65
C HIS A 24 -10.49 39.14 39.53
N PRO A 25 -10.99 40.03 40.41
CA PRO A 25 -12.16 39.73 41.23
C PRO A 25 -13.43 39.74 40.36
N GLN A 26 -14.22 38.66 40.40
CA GLN A 26 -15.50 38.56 39.72
C GLN A 26 -16.65 38.48 40.71
N SER A 27 -17.69 39.28 40.50
CA SER A 27 -18.88 39.33 41.37
C SER A 27 -20.03 38.43 40.90
N THR A 28 -20.00 37.89 39.67
CA THR A 28 -21.15 37.20 39.05
C THR A 28 -20.81 35.84 38.42
N GLY A 29 -19.91 35.07 39.02
CA GLY A 29 -19.58 33.70 38.59
C GLY A 29 -18.08 33.41 38.62
N TRP A 30 -17.71 32.16 38.34
CA TRP A 30 -16.34 31.72 38.19
C TRP A 30 -16.07 31.38 36.71
N GLY A 31 -15.40 32.27 35.97
CA GLY A 31 -15.01 32.08 34.56
C GLY A 31 -14.75 33.39 33.82
N PRO A 32 -13.96 33.44 32.72
CA PRO A 32 -13.54 34.71 32.10
C PRO A 32 -14.74 35.59 31.72
N SER A 33 -14.83 36.79 32.30
CA SER A 33 -15.93 37.72 32.07
C SER A 33 -15.74 38.42 30.73
N SER A 34 -16.71 38.28 29.84
CA SER A 34 -16.67 38.88 28.50
C SER A 34 -16.85 40.41 28.48
N CYS A 35 -16.90 41.07 29.64
CA CYS A 35 -17.22 42.49 29.78
C CYS A 35 -16.04 43.39 30.23
N ASP A 36 -14.88 42.84 30.61
CA ASP A 36 -13.74 43.67 30.99
C ASP A 36 -12.84 44.00 29.79
N LYS A 37 -12.77 45.29 29.45
CA LYS A 37 -11.93 45.81 28.37
C LYS A 37 -10.43 45.58 28.63
N GLU A 38 -10.02 45.46 29.89
CA GLU A 38 -8.62 45.26 30.30
C GLU A 38 -8.12 43.84 29.98
N VAL A 39 -8.92 42.79 30.16
CA VAL A 39 -8.54 41.39 29.79
C VAL A 39 -8.35 41.25 28.27
N ARG A 40 -9.18 41.94 27.48
CA ARG A 40 -9.00 42.02 26.03
C ARG A 40 -7.74 42.79 25.63
N SER A 41 -7.37 43.81 26.41
CA SER A 41 -6.24 44.69 26.15
C SER A 41 -4.89 44.08 26.54
N GLU A 42 -4.83 43.22 27.55
CA GLU A 42 -3.55 42.68 28.03
C GLU A 42 -3.29 41.24 27.58
N CYS A 43 -4.31 40.36 27.58
CA CYS A 43 -4.12 38.94 27.23
C CYS A 43 -4.46 38.61 25.77
N LEU A 44 -5.40 39.35 25.17
CA LEU A 44 -5.89 39.09 23.81
C LEU A 44 -5.51 40.18 22.80
N ALA A 45 -4.85 41.26 23.20
CA ALA A 45 -4.48 42.33 22.27
C ALA A 45 -3.54 41.84 21.16
N ALA A 46 -2.69 40.86 21.46
CA ALA A 46 -1.84 40.22 20.45
C ALA A 46 -2.64 39.39 19.42
N LEU A 47 -3.82 38.88 19.80
CA LEU A 47 -4.69 38.04 18.95
C LEU A 47 -5.85 38.83 18.33
N ALA A 48 -6.16 40.03 18.81
CA ALA A 48 -7.26 40.86 18.30
C ALA A 48 -6.95 41.53 16.95
N HIS A 49 -5.68 41.66 16.60
CA HIS A 49 -5.22 42.29 15.35
C HIS A 49 -4.82 41.29 14.25
N LEU A 50 -4.92 39.98 14.52
CA LEU A 50 -4.61 38.91 13.57
C LEU A 50 -5.83 38.01 13.38
N PRO A 51 -6.14 37.53 12.17
CA PRO A 51 -7.17 36.51 12.00
C PRO A 51 -6.75 35.26 12.79
N PHE A 52 -7.54 34.89 13.78
CA PHE A 52 -7.29 33.69 14.57
C PHE A 52 -7.63 32.44 13.75
N GLU A 53 -6.61 31.75 13.26
CA GLU A 53 -6.73 30.39 12.73
C GLU A 53 -6.17 29.40 13.76
N PRO A 54 -6.95 28.41 14.22
CA PRO A 54 -6.45 27.39 15.14
C PRO A 54 -5.45 26.48 14.42
N ASN A 55 -4.15 26.66 14.70
CA ASN A 55 -3.09 25.78 14.22
C ASN A 55 -2.80 24.67 15.25
N VAL A 56 -3.04 23.42 14.84
CA VAL A 56 -2.61 22.23 15.58
C VAL A 56 -1.12 22.04 15.31
N ARG A 57 -0.28 21.94 16.35
CA ARG A 57 1.14 21.61 16.17
C ARG A 57 1.24 20.26 15.43
N PRO A 58 2.05 20.14 14.36
CA PRO A 58 2.19 18.86 13.66
C PRO A 58 2.63 17.75 14.60
N SER A 59 2.10 16.55 14.38
CA SER A 59 2.41 15.36 15.17
C SER A 59 3.88 14.93 15.02
N LEU A 60 4.39 14.16 15.99
CA LEU A 60 5.72 13.52 16.01
C LEU A 60 6.09 12.67 14.76
N PHE A 61 5.16 12.44 13.84
CA PHE A 61 5.35 11.74 12.56
C PHE A 61 5.16 12.64 11.31
N SER A 62 5.09 13.96 11.49
CA SER A 62 4.93 14.93 10.42
C SER A 62 6.18 15.79 10.32
N HIS A 63 6.97 15.59 9.26
CA HIS A 63 8.00 16.53 8.82
C HIS A 63 7.51 17.48 7.71
N GLN A 64 6.21 17.49 7.39
CA GLN A 64 5.65 18.44 6.42
C GLN A 64 5.33 19.77 7.09
N LEU A 65 6.37 20.56 7.37
CA LEU A 65 6.20 21.99 7.67
C LEU A 65 6.14 22.86 6.41
N PHE A 66 6.48 22.30 5.24
CA PHE A 66 6.45 23.03 3.96
C PHE A 66 5.68 22.25 2.89
N ARG A 67 4.69 22.91 2.28
CA ARG A 67 3.97 22.43 1.10
C ARG A 67 4.29 23.38 -0.05
N ALA A 68 5.04 22.92 -1.03
CA ALA A 68 5.29 23.69 -2.24
C ALA A 68 4.01 23.73 -3.08
N CYS A 69 3.45 24.93 -3.28
CA CYS A 69 2.33 25.15 -4.19
C CYS A 69 2.88 25.34 -5.61
N ASP A 70 2.88 24.27 -6.41
CA ASP A 70 3.26 24.33 -7.82
C ASP A 70 2.02 24.61 -8.70
N PHE A 71 1.96 25.81 -9.29
CA PHE A 71 0.89 26.21 -10.20
C PHE A 71 1.11 25.71 -11.65
N THR A 72 2.21 25.02 -11.93
CA THR A 72 2.64 24.69 -13.30
C THR A 72 2.47 23.22 -13.69
N PHE A 73 1.82 22.39 -12.85
CA PHE A 73 1.58 20.96 -13.12
C PHE A 73 2.87 20.12 -13.29
N HIS A 74 4.04 20.60 -12.85
CA HIS A 74 5.33 19.92 -13.09
C HIS A 74 5.61 18.78 -12.11
N VAL A 75 5.03 18.81 -10.90
CA VAL A 75 5.11 17.70 -9.93
C VAL A 75 4.60 16.37 -10.50
N GLN A 76 3.58 16.38 -11.37
CA GLN A 76 3.08 15.16 -12.02
C GLN A 76 4.10 14.56 -13.00
N GLN A 77 4.82 15.37 -13.79
CA GLN A 77 5.88 14.86 -14.68
C GLN A 77 7.09 14.32 -13.91
N ALA A 78 7.44 14.94 -12.78
CA ALA A 78 8.51 14.44 -11.91
C ALA A 78 8.17 13.09 -11.26
N ARG A 79 6.90 12.85 -10.90
CA ARG A 79 6.42 11.55 -10.39
C ARG A 79 6.66 10.41 -11.40
N PHE A 80 6.48 10.66 -12.70
CA PHE A 80 6.79 9.68 -13.75
C PHE A 80 8.29 9.62 -14.11
N ALA A 81 9.02 10.74 -14.01
CA ALA A 81 10.46 10.77 -14.32
C ALA A 81 11.32 10.01 -13.29
N ARG A 82 10.93 9.99 -12.01
CA ARG A 82 11.62 9.21 -10.96
C ARG A 82 11.63 7.71 -11.22
N ILE A 83 10.63 7.19 -11.94
CA ILE A 83 10.55 5.79 -12.36
C ILE A 83 11.67 5.44 -13.36
N HIS A 84 12.23 6.43 -14.08
CA HIS A 84 13.34 6.23 -15.01
C HIS A 84 14.73 6.35 -14.36
N ALA A 85 14.81 6.78 -13.09
CA ALA A 85 16.07 6.93 -12.38
C ALA A 85 16.59 5.57 -11.90
N ARG A 86 17.39 4.92 -12.76
CA ARG A 86 18.28 3.80 -12.41
C ARG A 86 17.61 2.66 -11.63
N HIS A 87 16.66 1.95 -12.25
CA HIS A 87 16.47 0.56 -11.82
C HIS A 87 17.79 -0.20 -12.08
N ARG A 88 18.54 -0.42 -11.00
CA ARG A 88 19.65 -1.37 -10.94
C ARG A 88 19.14 -2.71 -11.48
N ALA A 89 20.01 -3.48 -12.14
CA ALA A 89 19.57 -4.73 -12.78
C ALA A 89 18.83 -5.59 -11.73
N PHE A 90 17.77 -6.31 -12.10
CA PHE A 90 16.99 -7.12 -11.14
C PHE A 90 17.83 -8.19 -10.40
N SER A 91 19.03 -8.47 -10.93
CA SER A 91 20.09 -9.31 -10.37
C SER A 91 21.11 -8.57 -9.49
N GLU A 92 20.91 -7.27 -9.26
CA GLU A 92 21.70 -6.42 -8.38
C GLU A 92 20.91 -6.09 -7.12
N TRP A 93 21.61 -5.54 -6.14
CA TRP A 93 20.99 -5.08 -4.90
C TRP A 93 19.97 -3.98 -5.18
N SER A 94 18.72 -4.19 -4.74
CA SER A 94 17.69 -3.15 -4.85
C SER A 94 18.03 -1.89 -4.06
N VAL A 95 18.78 -2.05 -2.96
CA VAL A 95 19.50 -1.00 -2.25
C VAL A 95 20.80 -1.63 -1.79
N GLN A 96 21.92 -0.93 -1.98
CA GLN A 96 23.23 -1.46 -1.61
C GLN A 96 23.45 -1.20 -0.12
N PRO A 97 23.68 -2.25 0.70
CA PRO A 97 24.04 -2.05 2.09
C PRO A 97 25.33 -1.25 2.21
N THR A 98 25.35 -0.26 3.10
CA THR A 98 26.57 0.47 3.44
C THR A 98 27.33 -0.26 4.55
N ASN A 99 28.57 0.15 4.83
CA ASN A 99 29.36 -0.46 5.91
C ASN A 99 28.82 -0.10 7.31
N GLU A 100 27.94 0.90 7.39
CA GLU A 100 27.35 1.41 8.63
C GLU A 100 26.11 0.62 9.03
N TRP A 101 25.48 -0.08 8.08
CA TRP A 101 24.30 -0.88 8.33
C TRP A 101 24.66 -2.16 9.11
N ALA A 102 24.19 -2.26 10.36
CA ALA A 102 24.38 -3.46 11.15
C ALA A 102 23.38 -4.55 10.74
N VAL A 103 23.86 -5.79 10.59
CA VAL A 103 23.02 -6.95 10.27
C VAL A 103 22.34 -7.45 11.55
N GLU A 104 21.03 -7.25 11.64
CA GLU A 104 20.21 -7.60 12.80
C GLU A 104 19.67 -9.03 12.76
N ALA A 105 19.44 -9.56 11.56
CA ALA A 105 19.00 -10.92 11.32
C ALA A 105 19.28 -11.38 9.89
N GLU A 106 19.54 -12.68 9.72
CA GLU A 106 19.55 -13.35 8.42
C GLU A 106 18.46 -14.44 8.40
N ILE A 107 17.61 -14.41 7.37
CA ILE A 107 16.40 -15.22 7.25
C ILE A 107 16.49 -16.02 5.95
N PRO A 108 16.86 -17.32 6.01
CA PRO A 108 16.81 -18.18 4.84
C PRO A 108 15.36 -18.34 4.34
N LEU A 109 15.13 -18.18 3.03
CA LEU A 109 13.77 -18.28 2.45
C LEU A 109 13.12 -19.65 2.69
N SER A 110 13.93 -20.70 2.86
CA SER A 110 13.45 -22.05 3.20
C SER A 110 12.78 -22.13 4.57
N GLN A 111 13.13 -21.24 5.51
CA GLN A 111 12.51 -21.18 6.83
C GLN A 111 11.11 -20.54 6.78
N LEU A 112 10.86 -19.67 5.80
CA LEU A 112 9.57 -18.98 5.67
C LEU A 112 8.39 -19.93 5.47
N TYR A 113 8.60 -21.09 4.82
CA TYR A 113 7.58 -22.13 4.66
C TYR A 113 7.17 -22.80 5.97
N LYS A 114 7.97 -22.67 7.04
CA LYS A 114 7.70 -23.28 8.35
C LYS A 114 6.81 -22.42 9.24
N HIS A 115 6.72 -21.12 8.95
CA HIS A 115 5.85 -20.23 9.69
C HIS A 115 4.40 -20.46 9.26
N ALA A 116 3.52 -20.64 10.25
CA ALA A 116 2.10 -20.79 10.03
C ALA A 116 1.35 -20.19 11.23
N VAL A 117 0.24 -19.54 10.93
CA VAL A 117 -0.79 -19.17 11.91
C VAL A 117 -2.08 -19.88 11.53
N GLU A 118 -2.97 -20.07 12.49
CA GLU A 118 -4.33 -20.55 12.19
C GLU A 118 -5.11 -19.40 11.54
N SER A 119 -5.13 -19.33 10.20
CA SER A 119 -5.77 -18.22 9.52
C SER A 119 -7.25 -18.10 9.90
N GLY A 120 -7.98 -19.21 10.09
CA GLY A 120 -9.36 -19.25 10.61
C GLY A 120 -9.64 -18.46 11.89
N LYS A 121 -8.61 -18.06 12.65
CA LYS A 121 -8.74 -17.26 13.87
C LYS A 121 -8.42 -15.78 13.67
N ILE A 122 -7.98 -15.37 12.48
CA ILE A 122 -7.73 -13.98 12.15
C ILE A 122 -9.07 -13.26 12.05
N LYS A 123 -9.19 -12.11 12.71
CA LYS A 123 -10.39 -11.28 12.59
C LYS A 123 -10.12 -10.18 11.60
N VAL A 124 -11.11 -9.87 10.76
CA VAL A 124 -11.02 -8.80 9.77
C VAL A 124 -12.12 -7.80 10.03
N LYS A 125 -11.76 -6.51 10.06
CA LYS A 125 -12.70 -5.40 10.24
C LYS A 125 -12.46 -4.36 9.16
N ASP A 126 -13.51 -3.96 8.47
CA ASP A 126 -13.45 -2.83 7.56
C ASP A 126 -13.46 -1.51 8.34
N LEU A 127 -12.53 -0.61 7.97
CA LEU A 127 -12.40 0.72 8.58
C LEU A 127 -13.01 1.78 7.67
N ALA A 128 -12.68 1.75 6.38
CA ALA A 128 -13.12 2.77 5.44
C ALA A 128 -13.09 2.29 3.99
N TRP A 129 -13.93 2.92 3.17
CA TRP A 129 -13.91 2.81 1.71
C TRP A 129 -13.62 4.18 1.09
N ARG A 130 -12.85 4.20 0.00
CA ARG A 130 -12.53 5.39 -0.79
C ARG A 130 -12.53 5.09 -2.30
N GLY A 131 -12.67 6.11 -3.14
CA GLY A 131 -12.60 6.00 -4.60
C GLY A 131 -13.94 5.61 -5.24
N GLU A 132 -13.88 4.91 -6.37
CA GLU A 132 -15.08 4.50 -7.10
C GLU A 132 -14.99 3.06 -7.62
N LEU A 133 -16.13 2.39 -7.73
CA LEU A 133 -16.19 1.00 -8.18
C LEU A 133 -17.23 0.82 -9.29
N ARG A 134 -16.74 0.47 -10.48
CA ARG A 134 -17.58 0.12 -11.63
C ARG A 134 -17.90 -1.37 -11.69
N THR A 135 -18.91 -1.68 -12.50
CA THR A 135 -19.34 -3.05 -12.75
C THR A 135 -18.44 -3.73 -13.78
N TYR A 136 -18.06 -4.98 -13.50
CA TYR A 136 -17.31 -5.83 -14.41
C TYR A 136 -18.16 -6.24 -15.62
N ASN A 137 -17.62 -6.07 -16.82
CA ASN A 137 -18.28 -6.49 -18.05
C ASN A 137 -18.17 -8.01 -18.24
N LYS A 138 -19.25 -8.75 -17.91
CA LYS A 138 -19.31 -10.22 -18.09
C LYS A 138 -19.10 -10.70 -19.54
N GLN A 139 -19.28 -9.85 -20.55
CA GLN A 139 -18.97 -10.23 -21.94
C GLN A 139 -17.47 -10.44 -22.16
N ALA A 140 -16.61 -9.85 -21.31
CA ALA A 140 -15.17 -10.07 -21.37
C ALA A 140 -14.77 -11.53 -21.12
N ASP A 141 -15.54 -12.28 -20.33
CA ASP A 141 -15.33 -13.72 -20.12
C ASP A 141 -15.56 -14.55 -21.39
N GLN A 142 -16.12 -13.96 -22.46
CA GLN A 142 -16.32 -14.58 -23.77
C GLN A 142 -15.17 -14.31 -24.75
N ILE A 143 -14.14 -13.54 -24.38
CA ILE A 143 -12.97 -13.32 -25.24
C ILE A 143 -12.23 -14.65 -25.45
N ARG A 144 -11.93 -14.97 -26.72
CA ARG A 144 -11.25 -16.20 -27.15
C ARG A 144 -10.10 -15.87 -28.10
N THR A 145 -9.15 -16.79 -28.22
CA THR A 145 -7.97 -16.67 -29.09
C THR A 145 -8.32 -16.46 -30.57
N LYS A 146 -9.46 -17.00 -31.03
CA LYS A 146 -9.96 -16.86 -32.40
C LYS A 146 -10.55 -15.49 -32.71
N LEU A 147 -11.04 -14.79 -31.69
CA LEU A 147 -11.58 -13.44 -31.79
C LEU A 147 -11.00 -12.58 -30.66
N PRO A 148 -9.68 -12.29 -30.72
CA PRO A 148 -9.02 -11.50 -29.70
C PRO A 148 -9.48 -10.05 -29.78
N VAL A 149 -9.44 -9.36 -28.64
CA VAL A 149 -9.82 -7.95 -28.54
C VAL A 149 -8.55 -7.11 -28.41
N ALA A 150 -8.43 -6.01 -29.16
CA ALA A 150 -7.31 -5.09 -29.00
C ALA A 150 -7.33 -4.45 -27.60
N LEU A 151 -6.18 -4.40 -26.92
CA LEU A 151 -6.04 -3.69 -25.66
C LEU A 151 -6.01 -2.18 -25.96
N GLN A 152 -6.89 -1.42 -25.31
CA GLN A 152 -6.98 0.03 -25.46
C GLN A 152 -5.89 0.69 -24.63
N ASN A 153 -5.20 1.68 -25.20
CA ASN A 153 -4.29 2.52 -24.42
C ASN A 153 -5.13 3.57 -23.66
N LEU A 154 -5.40 3.28 -22.39
CA LEU A 154 -6.18 4.13 -21.49
C LEU A 154 -5.30 4.79 -20.42
N SER A 155 -3.98 4.54 -20.44
CA SER A 155 -3.08 4.99 -19.39
C SER A 155 -2.98 6.52 -19.33
N SER A 156 -3.16 7.19 -20.46
CA SER A 156 -3.18 8.67 -20.55
C SER A 156 -4.52 9.29 -20.16
N ASN A 157 -5.57 8.48 -19.96
CA ASN A 157 -6.91 8.97 -19.66
C ASN A 157 -7.18 9.04 -18.16
N PHE A 158 -6.36 8.38 -17.35
CA PHE A 158 -6.60 8.22 -15.92
C PHE A 158 -5.31 8.42 -15.14
N ASP A 159 -5.44 9.01 -13.96
CA ASP A 159 -4.37 9.14 -12.99
C ASP A 159 -4.29 7.87 -12.12
N TYR A 160 -3.06 7.38 -11.93
CA TYR A 160 -2.76 6.20 -11.12
C TYR A 160 -1.81 6.60 -9.99
N TYR A 161 -2.06 6.05 -8.80
CA TYR A 161 -1.37 6.44 -7.57
C TYR A 161 -0.59 5.26 -6.98
N TRP A 162 0.72 5.44 -6.75
CA TRP A 162 1.61 4.47 -6.09
C TRP A 162 1.98 4.91 -4.67
N VAL A 163 1.00 5.46 -3.96
CA VAL A 163 1.18 6.09 -2.66
C VAL A 163 1.66 5.06 -1.65
N THR A 164 2.75 5.39 -0.96
CA THR A 164 3.39 4.57 0.08
C THR A 164 2.51 4.51 1.33
N THR A 165 2.93 3.74 2.32
CA THR A 165 2.25 3.66 3.61
C THR A 165 2.46 4.96 4.40
N GLN A 166 3.67 5.53 4.33
CA GLN A 166 4.01 6.81 4.94
C GLN A 166 3.34 7.99 4.25
N ASP A 167 2.99 7.92 2.98
CA ASP A 167 2.32 9.02 2.27
C ASP A 167 0.78 8.94 2.31
N ASP A 168 0.21 7.96 3.03
CA ASP A 168 -1.24 7.80 3.17
C ASP A 168 -1.76 8.38 4.48
N ASP A 169 -2.41 9.56 4.38
CA ASP A 169 -2.92 10.27 5.54
C ASP A 169 -4.03 9.53 6.29
N LEU A 170 -4.82 8.70 5.60
CA LEU A 170 -5.87 7.92 6.26
C LEU A 170 -5.25 6.78 7.08
N ILE A 171 -4.19 6.13 6.59
CA ILE A 171 -3.44 5.15 7.40
C ILE A 171 -2.87 5.81 8.65
N LYS A 172 -2.24 6.99 8.53
CA LYS A 172 -1.71 7.74 9.68
C LYS A 172 -2.80 8.08 10.69
N GLU A 173 -3.93 8.59 10.21
CA GLU A 173 -5.07 8.92 11.06
C GLU A 173 -5.55 7.69 11.83
N GLN A 174 -5.69 6.53 11.16
CA GLN A 174 -6.06 5.28 11.82
C GLN A 174 -5.03 4.88 12.88
N MET A 175 -3.73 4.93 12.58
CA MET A 175 -2.68 4.59 13.55
C MET A 175 -2.70 5.45 14.81
N LEU A 176 -3.12 6.72 14.71
CA LEU A 176 -3.12 7.67 15.82
C LEU A 176 -4.45 7.67 16.59
N ASN A 177 -5.58 7.62 15.87
CA ASN A 177 -6.91 7.94 16.41
C ASN A 177 -7.87 6.74 16.43
N SER A 178 -7.44 5.54 16.01
CA SER A 178 -8.32 4.36 16.00
C SER A 178 -8.80 4.00 17.40
N SER A 179 -10.07 3.58 17.49
CA SER A 179 -10.68 3.08 18.72
C SER A 179 -10.05 1.78 19.22
N GLU A 180 -9.53 0.97 18.29
CA GLU A 180 -8.81 -0.27 18.57
C GLU A 180 -7.31 -0.03 18.32
N PRO A 181 -6.42 -0.53 19.20
CA PRO A 181 -4.98 -0.30 19.05
C PRO A 181 -4.48 -0.90 17.74
N ILE A 182 -3.73 -0.13 16.97
CA ILE A 182 -3.08 -0.60 15.73
C ILE A 182 -1.59 -0.69 16.00
N ASP A 183 -1.03 -1.88 15.81
CA ASP A 183 0.38 -2.17 16.06
C ASP A 183 1.22 -2.02 14.79
N VAL A 184 0.64 -2.35 13.63
CA VAL A 184 1.35 -2.34 12.35
C VAL A 184 0.54 -1.65 11.27
N ALA A 185 1.19 -0.85 10.43
CA ALA A 185 0.61 -0.32 9.20
C ALA A 185 1.46 -0.69 7.98
N ALA A 186 0.78 -1.05 6.90
CA ALA A 186 1.37 -1.35 5.60
C ALA A 186 0.34 -1.17 4.48
N THR A 187 0.79 -1.09 3.23
CA THR A 187 -0.11 -1.29 2.07
C THR A 187 -0.23 -2.77 1.70
N ASP A 188 -1.28 -3.13 0.96
CA ASP A 188 -1.48 -4.48 0.46
C ASP A 188 -0.33 -4.97 -0.43
N GLN A 189 0.27 -4.09 -1.24
CA GLN A 189 1.43 -4.41 -2.07
C GLN A 189 2.65 -4.82 -1.22
N VAL A 190 2.89 -4.12 -0.11
CA VAL A 190 3.96 -4.43 0.85
C VAL A 190 3.70 -5.76 1.54
N LEU A 191 2.49 -5.97 2.06
CA LEU A 191 2.12 -7.25 2.69
C LEU A 191 2.15 -8.41 1.70
N ALA A 192 1.66 -8.22 0.48
CA ALA A 192 1.71 -9.21 -0.59
C ALA A 192 3.15 -9.56 -0.97
N CYS A 193 4.07 -8.59 -0.95
CA CYS A 193 5.50 -8.82 -1.15
C CYS A 193 6.06 -9.75 -0.06
N LEU A 194 5.75 -9.50 1.22
CA LEU A 194 6.15 -10.38 2.33
C LEU A 194 5.54 -11.79 2.21
N MET A 195 4.24 -11.89 1.90
CA MET A 195 3.54 -13.17 1.73
C MET A 195 4.09 -14.00 0.56
N ALA A 196 4.56 -13.34 -0.50
CA ALA A 196 5.13 -13.98 -1.69
C ALA A 196 6.68 -14.13 -1.64
N ALA A 197 7.34 -13.58 -0.62
CA ALA A 197 8.80 -13.59 -0.46
C ALA A 197 9.48 -14.96 -0.68
N PRO A 198 8.92 -16.11 -0.25
CA PRO A 198 9.56 -17.41 -0.45
C PRO A 198 9.75 -17.83 -1.92
N GLN A 199 9.10 -17.14 -2.86
CA GLN A 199 9.18 -17.39 -4.31
C GLN A 199 9.92 -16.29 -5.08
N SER A 200 10.38 -15.24 -4.38
CA SER A 200 11.06 -14.13 -5.04
C SER A 200 12.49 -14.51 -5.43
N LYS A 201 12.87 -14.22 -6.68
CA LYS A 201 14.22 -14.37 -7.22
C LYS A 201 14.94 -13.04 -7.43
N TYR A 202 14.24 -11.93 -7.65
CA TYR A 202 14.87 -10.61 -7.80
C TYR A 202 15.04 -9.89 -6.47
N SER A 203 16.03 -9.02 -6.34
CA SER A 203 16.22 -8.25 -5.09
C SER A 203 15.10 -7.24 -4.90
N TRP A 204 14.67 -7.06 -3.66
CA TRP A 204 13.74 -6.01 -3.24
C TRP A 204 14.04 -5.65 -1.79
N HIS A 205 13.66 -4.43 -1.39
CA HIS A 205 13.77 -3.97 -0.02
C HIS A 205 12.49 -3.29 0.44
N LEU A 206 12.27 -3.33 1.74
CA LEU A 206 11.21 -2.62 2.46
C LEU A 206 11.85 -1.83 3.60
N HIS A 207 11.33 -0.64 3.84
CA HIS A 207 11.70 0.20 4.98
C HIS A 207 10.78 -0.14 6.15
N LEU A 208 11.34 -0.29 7.34
CA LEU A 208 10.59 -0.63 8.54
C LEU A 208 10.94 0.40 9.61
N THR A 209 9.96 1.19 10.03
CA THR A 209 10.15 2.23 11.04
C THR A 209 9.38 1.83 12.28
N LYS A 210 10.11 1.58 13.37
CA LYS A 210 9.53 1.23 14.66
C LYS A 210 9.63 2.41 15.62
N VAL A 211 8.49 2.85 16.15
CA VAL A 211 8.42 3.95 17.13
C VAL A 211 7.33 3.64 18.15
N GLU A 212 7.67 3.68 19.44
CA GLU A 212 6.76 3.52 20.58
C GLU A 212 5.90 2.25 20.49
N GLY A 213 6.51 1.13 20.06
CA GLY A 213 5.82 -0.15 19.91
C GLY A 213 4.88 -0.27 18.70
N LYS A 214 4.82 0.77 17.84
CA LYS A 214 4.15 0.72 16.53
C LYS A 214 5.18 0.48 15.43
N LEU A 215 4.77 -0.20 14.37
CA LEU A 215 5.61 -0.53 13.22
C LEU A 215 4.96 -0.06 11.93
N LEU A 216 5.67 0.80 11.19
CA LEU A 216 5.33 1.17 9.83
C LEU A 216 6.19 0.34 8.88
N ILE A 217 5.57 -0.44 7.97
CA ILE A 217 6.28 -1.18 6.93
C ILE A 217 5.98 -0.50 5.59
N ASP A 218 7.03 -0.04 4.92
CA ASP A 218 6.89 0.77 3.72
C ASP A 218 7.82 0.38 2.58
N LYS A 219 7.55 0.95 1.40
CA LYS A 219 8.39 0.86 0.20
C LYS A 219 8.91 2.25 -0.18
N ALA A 220 10.09 2.32 -0.79
CA ALA A 220 10.52 3.55 -1.44
C ALA A 220 9.63 3.91 -2.65
N ASN A 221 9.53 5.19 -2.97
CA ASN A 221 8.88 5.66 -4.19
C ASN A 221 9.66 5.18 -5.43
N GLY A 222 8.96 4.56 -6.40
CA GLY A 222 9.61 3.94 -7.55
C GLY A 222 10.38 2.67 -7.20
N SER A 223 10.10 2.04 -6.05
CA SER A 223 10.70 0.76 -5.69
C SER A 223 10.35 -0.33 -6.72
N ILE A 224 11.22 -1.32 -6.84
CA ILE A 224 10.96 -2.56 -7.60
C ILE A 224 9.68 -3.28 -7.16
N VAL A 225 9.19 -3.01 -5.95
CA VAL A 225 7.91 -3.53 -5.43
C VAL A 225 6.72 -3.03 -6.27
N ASP A 226 6.79 -1.82 -6.82
CA ASP A 226 5.78 -1.21 -7.70
C ASP A 226 5.77 -1.84 -9.11
N LEU A 227 6.87 -2.50 -9.49
CA LEU A 227 6.99 -3.16 -10.78
C LEU A 227 6.37 -4.56 -10.76
N LEU A 228 5.83 -4.96 -11.92
CA LEU A 228 5.33 -6.30 -12.15
C LEU A 228 6.38 -7.12 -12.89
N THR A 229 7.02 -8.04 -12.20
CA THR A 229 8.07 -8.89 -12.78
C THR A 229 7.50 -9.82 -13.86
N VAL A 230 8.29 -10.12 -14.89
CA VAL A 230 7.88 -10.99 -16.01
C VAL A 230 8.88 -12.12 -16.13
N ASN A 231 8.39 -13.36 -16.03
CA ASN A 231 9.20 -14.59 -16.11
C ASN A 231 10.32 -14.67 -15.06
N GLU A 232 10.17 -13.98 -13.93
CA GLU A 232 11.14 -13.96 -12.82
C GLU A 232 11.52 -15.36 -12.37
N THR A 233 10.53 -16.25 -12.22
CA THR A 233 10.73 -17.59 -11.67
C THR A 233 10.91 -18.66 -12.74
N ALA A 234 10.98 -18.29 -14.02
CA ALA A 234 11.27 -19.20 -15.12
C ALA A 234 12.64 -19.89 -14.95
N SER A 235 12.84 -20.99 -15.67
CA SER A 235 14.16 -21.66 -15.74
C SER A 235 15.22 -20.74 -16.34
N GLU A 236 14.83 -19.97 -17.37
CA GLU A 236 15.64 -18.95 -18.03
C GLU A 236 14.91 -17.60 -17.94
N PRO A 237 15.14 -16.83 -16.87
CA PRO A 237 14.56 -15.49 -16.72
C PRO A 237 15.11 -14.52 -17.77
N PRO A 238 14.40 -13.42 -18.08
CA PRO A 238 14.92 -12.39 -18.98
C PRO A 238 16.22 -11.78 -18.45
N MET A 239 17.18 -11.56 -19.36
CA MET A 239 18.51 -11.01 -19.02
C MET A 239 18.61 -9.52 -19.33
N GLN A 240 19.43 -8.80 -18.57
CA GLN A 240 19.60 -7.35 -18.68
C GLN A 240 20.26 -6.93 -20.01
N ASP A 241 21.09 -7.80 -20.57
CA ASP A 241 21.84 -7.63 -21.81
C ASP A 241 21.12 -8.22 -23.03
N ALA A 242 19.83 -8.58 -22.90
CA ALA A 242 19.03 -9.08 -24.02
C ALA A 242 19.16 -8.17 -25.25
N GLU A 243 19.42 -8.79 -26.41
CA GLU A 243 19.61 -8.12 -27.71
C GLU A 243 18.43 -7.19 -28.01
N ASN A 244 17.21 -7.71 -27.83
CA ASN A 244 16.00 -6.91 -27.90
C ASN A 244 15.84 -6.13 -26.59
N ARG A 245 16.05 -4.82 -26.66
CA ARG A 245 15.90 -3.89 -25.53
C ARG A 245 14.50 -3.94 -24.89
N LEU A 246 13.46 -4.26 -25.67
CA LEU A 246 12.08 -4.40 -25.19
C LEU A 246 11.86 -5.66 -24.33
N ASN A 247 12.79 -6.61 -24.37
CA ASN A 247 12.71 -7.87 -23.63
C ASN A 247 13.62 -7.87 -22.39
N ARG A 248 14.18 -6.70 -22.02
CA ARG A 248 14.92 -6.55 -20.77
C ARG A 248 13.95 -6.50 -19.59
N PRO A 249 14.34 -7.01 -18.41
CA PRO A 249 13.46 -7.10 -17.24
C PRO A 249 12.70 -5.80 -16.90
N ALA A 250 13.36 -4.65 -16.91
CA ALA A 250 12.73 -3.37 -16.59
C ALA A 250 11.67 -2.97 -17.62
N ALA A 251 12.00 -3.08 -18.92
CA ALA A 251 11.08 -2.77 -20.01
C ALA A 251 9.84 -3.69 -19.98
N LEU A 252 10.04 -4.99 -19.75
CA LEU A 252 8.96 -5.94 -19.56
C LEU A 252 8.11 -5.63 -18.33
N GLY A 253 8.73 -5.15 -17.25
CA GLY A 253 8.03 -4.75 -16.04
C GLY A 253 7.13 -3.54 -16.23
N PHE A 254 7.63 -2.50 -16.91
CA PHE A 254 6.84 -1.31 -17.26
C PHE A 254 5.69 -1.63 -18.20
N GLU A 255 5.97 -2.43 -19.21
CA GLU A 255 4.93 -2.92 -20.12
C GLU A 255 3.86 -3.70 -19.34
N ALA A 256 4.24 -4.59 -18.42
CA ALA A 256 3.30 -5.35 -17.62
C ALA A 256 2.43 -4.46 -16.71
N VAL A 257 2.98 -3.39 -16.14
CA VAL A 257 2.22 -2.38 -15.36
C VAL A 257 1.20 -1.70 -16.27
N LYS A 258 1.62 -1.19 -17.43
CA LYS A 258 0.74 -0.53 -18.41
C LYS A 258 -0.38 -1.44 -18.89
N ILE A 259 -0.07 -2.71 -19.16
CA ILE A 259 -1.06 -3.73 -19.54
C ILE A 259 -2.10 -3.91 -18.43
N ASN A 260 -1.67 -4.02 -17.17
CA ASN A 260 -2.59 -4.22 -16.05
C ASN A 260 -3.50 -3.00 -15.84
N GLN A 261 -2.96 -1.78 -15.90
CA GLN A 261 -3.72 -0.54 -15.82
C GLN A 261 -4.79 -0.46 -16.90
N ASN A 262 -4.40 -0.68 -18.16
CA ASN A 262 -5.32 -0.65 -19.30
C ASN A 262 -6.39 -1.74 -19.22
N LEU A 263 -6.00 -2.98 -18.88
CA LEU A 263 -6.93 -4.09 -18.79
C LEU A 263 -7.97 -3.84 -17.69
N ARG A 264 -7.55 -3.37 -16.51
CA ARG A 264 -8.46 -3.07 -15.38
C ARG A 264 -9.58 -2.12 -15.79
N GLN A 265 -9.27 -1.08 -16.56
CA GLN A 265 -10.27 -0.10 -17.01
C GLN A 265 -11.08 -0.59 -18.23
N GLN A 266 -10.46 -1.30 -19.16
CA GLN A 266 -11.12 -1.80 -20.37
C GLN A 266 -12.19 -2.88 -20.08
N LEU A 267 -12.01 -3.66 -19.02
CA LEU A 267 -12.95 -4.74 -18.66
C LEU A 267 -14.18 -4.26 -17.87
N LEU A 268 -14.34 -2.95 -17.68
CA LEU A 268 -15.48 -2.36 -16.99
C LEU A 268 -16.62 -2.03 -17.97
N VAL A 269 -17.85 -2.03 -17.48
CA VAL A 269 -19.01 -1.58 -18.25
C VAL A 269 -18.90 -0.07 -18.49
N LYS A 270 -19.04 0.35 -19.75
CA LYS A 270 -19.01 1.76 -20.15
C LYS A 270 -20.42 2.36 -20.03
N GLY A 271 -20.51 3.59 -19.52
CA GLY A 271 -21.77 4.34 -19.41
C GLY A 271 -22.68 3.96 -18.23
N GLU A 272 -22.27 3.01 -17.38
CA GLU A 272 -22.94 2.73 -16.11
C GLU A 272 -22.38 3.64 -15.01
N GLU A 273 -23.26 4.18 -14.15
CA GLU A 273 -22.83 4.98 -13.00
C GLU A 273 -22.05 4.11 -11.99
N PRO A 274 -20.84 4.51 -11.59
CA PRO A 274 -20.06 3.79 -10.59
C PRO A 274 -20.66 3.91 -9.19
N VAL A 275 -20.34 2.96 -8.32
CA VAL A 275 -20.52 3.13 -6.87
C VAL A 275 -19.45 4.10 -6.39
N LYS A 276 -19.85 5.23 -5.82
CA LYS A 276 -18.94 6.27 -5.35
C LYS A 276 -18.77 6.18 -3.83
N PHE A 277 -17.52 6.31 -3.40
CA PHE A 277 -17.13 6.47 -2.00
C PHE A 277 -16.48 7.85 -1.83
N PRO A 278 -16.16 8.28 -0.59
CA PRO A 278 -15.36 9.50 -0.40
C PRO A 278 -14.04 9.42 -1.18
N PRO A 279 -13.49 10.54 -1.66
CA PRO A 279 -12.27 10.54 -2.45
C PRO A 279 -11.08 10.02 -1.62
N PRO A 280 -10.15 9.24 -2.22
CA PRO A 280 -8.94 8.82 -1.54
C PRO A 280 -8.12 10.03 -1.05
N PRO A 281 -7.43 9.93 0.09
CA PRO A 281 -6.76 11.08 0.72
C PRO A 281 -5.61 11.66 -0.11
N PHE A 282 -5.12 10.90 -1.09
CA PHE A 282 -4.00 11.24 -1.97
C PHE A 282 -4.45 11.71 -3.38
N VAL A 283 -5.75 11.82 -3.64
CA VAL A 283 -6.27 12.36 -4.90
C VAL A 283 -6.35 13.89 -4.79
N GLU A 284 -5.72 14.59 -5.72
CA GLU A 284 -5.70 16.04 -5.74
C GLU A 284 -6.92 16.60 -6.48
N THR A 285 -7.28 17.86 -6.20
CA THR A 285 -8.43 18.50 -6.85
C THR A 285 -8.10 18.75 -8.32
N GLY A 286 -8.87 18.15 -9.23
CA GLY A 286 -8.65 18.27 -10.67
C GLY A 286 -8.10 17.01 -11.34
N ASP A 287 -7.63 16.05 -10.54
CA ASP A 287 -7.22 14.74 -11.04
C ASP A 287 -8.42 13.93 -11.57
N ASN A 288 -8.16 13.04 -12.52
CA ASN A 288 -9.12 12.06 -13.05
C ASN A 288 -8.70 10.63 -12.66
N PRO A 289 -8.95 10.20 -11.42
CA PRO A 289 -8.50 8.90 -10.94
C PRO A 289 -9.14 7.75 -11.74
N ALA A 290 -8.34 6.69 -11.99
CA ALA A 290 -8.86 5.43 -12.50
C ALA A 290 -9.96 4.85 -11.59
N SER A 291 -10.92 4.12 -12.16
CA SER A 291 -11.97 3.46 -11.37
C SER A 291 -11.37 2.33 -10.54
N ILE A 292 -11.04 2.65 -9.29
CA ILE A 292 -10.52 1.74 -8.26
C ILE A 292 -11.14 2.15 -6.93
N ALA A 293 -11.60 1.17 -6.15
CA ALA A 293 -12.00 1.40 -4.77
C ALA A 293 -10.90 0.93 -3.82
N TYR A 294 -10.54 1.80 -2.88
CA TYR A 294 -9.59 1.50 -1.82
C TYR A 294 -10.35 1.12 -0.56
N ARG A 295 -10.11 -0.09 -0.07
CA ARG A 295 -10.72 -0.62 1.16
C ARG A 295 -9.65 -0.71 2.24
N TYR A 296 -9.86 0.05 3.32
CA TYR A 296 -8.98 0.07 4.48
C TYR A 296 -9.50 -0.95 5.47
N ARG A 297 -8.67 -1.93 5.83
CA ARG A 297 -9.06 -3.05 6.68
C ARG A 297 -8.04 -3.25 7.80
N MET A 298 -8.54 -3.69 8.94
CA MET A 298 -7.73 -4.13 10.07
C MET A 298 -7.79 -5.65 10.17
N PHE A 299 -6.61 -6.27 10.24
CA PHE A 299 -6.42 -7.70 10.45
C PHE A 299 -5.86 -7.94 11.85
N THR A 300 -6.60 -8.63 12.70
CA THR A 300 -6.14 -9.05 14.02
C THR A 300 -5.60 -10.47 13.94
N ILE A 301 -4.28 -10.61 13.96
CA ILE A 301 -3.61 -11.91 14.04
C ILE A 301 -3.63 -12.34 15.52
N PRO A 302 -4.19 -13.51 15.86
CA PRO A 302 -4.31 -13.95 17.24
C PRO A 302 -2.93 -14.12 17.89
N GLY A 303 -2.87 -13.87 19.19
CA GLY A 303 -1.70 -14.19 20.00
C GLY A 303 -1.45 -15.70 20.03
N ARG A 304 -0.22 -16.09 20.39
CA ARG A 304 0.11 -17.49 20.66
C ARG A 304 0.31 -17.65 22.16
N THR A 305 -0.56 -18.42 22.81
CA THR A 305 -0.37 -18.83 24.19
C THR A 305 0.82 -19.79 24.25
N ALA A 306 1.68 -19.67 25.28
CA ALA A 306 2.78 -20.59 25.49
C ALA A 306 2.24 -22.02 25.70
N GLY A 307 2.26 -22.84 24.65
CA GLY A 307 1.97 -24.27 24.77
C GLY A 307 3.14 -25.02 25.43
N THR A 308 2.89 -26.26 25.84
CA THR A 308 3.83 -27.22 26.48
C THR A 308 5.15 -27.50 25.73
N GLY A 309 5.39 -26.84 24.59
CA GLY A 309 6.61 -26.90 23.78
C GLY A 309 7.58 -25.72 23.93
N GLY A 310 7.47 -24.90 24.98
CA GLY A 310 8.50 -23.92 25.36
C GLY A 310 8.58 -22.64 24.50
N GLY A 311 7.56 -22.32 23.70
CA GLY A 311 7.50 -21.05 22.96
C GLY A 311 7.05 -19.87 23.85
N LYS A 312 7.69 -18.70 23.70
CA LYS A 312 7.27 -17.46 24.39
C LYS A 312 5.80 -17.13 24.06
N SER A 313 5.04 -16.70 25.06
CA SER A 313 3.69 -16.16 24.84
C SER A 313 3.78 -14.88 24.01
N ARG A 314 2.97 -14.78 22.95
CA ARG A 314 2.91 -13.59 22.10
C ARG A 314 1.52 -12.98 22.12
N GLN A 315 1.45 -11.66 22.22
CA GLN A 315 0.19 -10.92 22.18
C GLN A 315 -0.43 -10.97 20.77
N PRO A 316 -1.74 -10.70 20.63
CA PRO A 316 -2.36 -10.42 19.34
C PRO A 316 -1.70 -9.22 18.66
N ILE A 317 -1.76 -9.16 17.32
CA ILE A 317 -1.23 -8.06 16.53
C ILE A 317 -2.32 -7.55 15.59
N ASN A 318 -2.56 -6.25 15.62
CA ASN A 318 -3.49 -5.55 14.76
C ASN A 318 -2.74 -4.84 13.62
N ILE A 319 -3.01 -5.27 12.39
CA ILE A 319 -2.40 -4.73 11.18
C ILE A 319 -3.44 -3.97 10.39
N VAL A 320 -3.21 -2.67 10.15
CA VAL A 320 -4.02 -1.88 9.22
C VAL A 320 -3.40 -1.94 7.82
N THR A 321 -4.25 -2.12 6.80
CA THR A 321 -3.82 -2.11 5.41
C THR A 321 -4.84 -1.46 4.49
N ARG A 322 -4.33 -0.68 3.53
CA ARG A 322 -5.09 -0.24 2.34
C ARG A 322 -5.03 -1.34 1.29
N THR A 323 -6.17 -1.72 0.74
CA THR A 323 -6.31 -2.76 -0.31
C THR A 323 -7.06 -2.21 -1.51
N GLU A 324 -6.86 -2.81 -2.69
CA GLU A 324 -7.52 -2.40 -3.93
C GLU A 324 -8.60 -3.38 -4.41
N VAL A 325 -9.77 -2.85 -4.75
CA VAL A 325 -10.85 -3.56 -5.45
C VAL A 325 -11.05 -2.92 -6.82
N ASN A 326 -11.06 -3.73 -7.88
CA ASN A 326 -11.07 -3.19 -9.25
C ASN A 326 -12.47 -3.14 -9.87
N ALA A 327 -13.35 -4.08 -9.53
CA ALA A 327 -14.73 -4.04 -10.01
C ALA A 327 -15.68 -4.77 -9.05
N LYS A 328 -16.99 -4.60 -9.28
CA LYS A 328 -18.04 -5.46 -8.72
C LYS A 328 -18.70 -6.29 -9.81
N LEU A 329 -19.17 -7.49 -9.50
CA LEU A 329 -20.00 -8.25 -10.42
C LEU A 329 -21.40 -7.60 -10.56
N PRO A 330 -22.02 -7.67 -11.75
CA PRO A 330 -23.42 -7.30 -11.92
C PRO A 330 -24.32 -8.07 -10.94
N GLN A 331 -25.05 -7.34 -10.10
CA GLN A 331 -26.07 -7.93 -9.23
C GLN A 331 -27.29 -8.33 -10.07
N PRO A 332 -27.91 -9.50 -9.81
CA PRO A 332 -29.22 -9.79 -10.39
C PRO A 332 -30.25 -8.76 -9.88
N ALA A 333 -31.16 -8.33 -10.76
CA ALA A 333 -32.11 -7.23 -10.52
C ALA A 333 -33.04 -7.40 -9.31
N ASP A 334 -33.09 -8.58 -8.69
CA ASP A 334 -33.98 -8.94 -7.59
C ASP A 334 -33.32 -8.90 -6.20
N GLY A 335 -32.06 -8.45 -6.09
CA GLY A 335 -31.35 -8.36 -4.79
C GLY A 335 -31.06 -9.71 -4.10
N SER A 336 -31.66 -10.81 -4.54
CA SER A 336 -31.37 -12.16 -4.06
C SER A 336 -30.17 -12.73 -4.82
N ARG A 337 -29.02 -12.86 -4.14
CA ARG A 337 -27.93 -13.72 -4.62
C ARG A 337 -28.42 -15.17 -4.47
N LYS A 338 -28.99 -15.76 -5.52
CA LYS A 338 -29.20 -17.22 -5.54
C LYS A 338 -27.81 -17.90 -5.48
N PRO A 339 -27.58 -18.85 -4.56
CA PRO A 339 -26.36 -19.64 -4.57
C PRO A 339 -26.19 -20.30 -5.94
N THR A 340 -24.96 -20.27 -6.46
CA THR A 340 -24.60 -20.78 -7.78
C THR A 340 -24.85 -22.29 -7.88
N PRO A 341 -25.18 -22.85 -9.05
CA PRO A 341 -25.45 -24.28 -9.19
C PRO A 341 -24.17 -25.10 -9.02
N GLY A 342 -24.04 -25.65 -7.82
CA GLY A 342 -23.01 -26.59 -7.35
C GLY A 342 -23.22 -26.95 -5.87
N ASP A 343 -24.34 -26.52 -5.29
CA ASP A 343 -24.65 -26.50 -3.86
C ASP A 343 -25.70 -27.55 -3.46
N ASP A 344 -26.04 -28.47 -4.38
CA ASP A 344 -26.97 -29.57 -4.09
C ASP A 344 -26.41 -30.89 -4.61
N THR A 345 -25.69 -31.60 -3.74
CA THR A 345 -25.77 -33.05 -3.70
C THR A 345 -26.08 -33.51 -2.27
N THR A 346 -27.37 -33.76 -2.06
CA THR A 346 -27.99 -34.51 -0.97
C THR A 346 -27.20 -35.76 -0.56
N THR A 347 -26.76 -35.85 0.70
CA THR A 347 -27.30 -36.80 1.72
C THR A 347 -26.50 -36.76 3.04
N GLY A 348 -27.20 -36.49 4.15
CA GLY A 348 -26.91 -37.05 5.48
C GLY A 348 -25.83 -36.39 6.35
N GLY A 349 -26.26 -35.77 7.46
CA GLY A 349 -25.43 -35.59 8.66
C GLY A 349 -25.39 -34.17 9.20
N HIS A 350 -26.05 -33.97 10.35
CA HIS A 350 -26.00 -32.76 11.17
C HIS A 350 -24.56 -32.25 11.44
N ASN A 351 -24.43 -30.92 11.56
CA ASN A 351 -23.24 -30.11 11.95
C ASN A 351 -22.45 -29.43 10.82
N LYS A 352 -23.11 -28.58 10.02
CA LYS A 352 -22.42 -27.71 9.06
C LYS A 352 -23.00 -26.29 8.96
N ARG A 353 -23.47 -25.72 10.10
CA ARG A 353 -23.92 -24.31 10.17
C ARG A 353 -23.09 -23.42 11.09
N GLU A 354 -22.15 -23.97 11.86
CA GLU A 354 -21.32 -23.19 12.81
C GLU A 354 -19.87 -22.99 12.35
N LYS A 355 -19.53 -23.36 11.11
CA LYS A 355 -18.14 -23.31 10.60
C LYS A 355 -17.89 -22.29 9.48
N GLU A 356 -18.89 -21.47 9.13
CA GLU A 356 -18.80 -20.48 8.06
C GLU A 356 -18.51 -19.05 8.56
N ASP A 357 -18.77 -18.75 9.84
CA ASP A 357 -18.45 -17.46 10.48
C ASP A 357 -17.00 -17.34 10.99
N SER A 358 -16.15 -18.33 10.72
CA SER A 358 -14.75 -18.39 11.18
C SER A 358 -13.73 -18.42 10.03
N ASP A 359 -14.08 -18.00 8.81
CA ASP A 359 -13.10 -17.83 7.74
C ASP A 359 -12.69 -16.36 7.67
N PRO A 360 -11.44 -15.97 8.00
CA PRO A 360 -10.95 -14.60 7.84
C PRO A 360 -11.02 -14.11 6.38
N PHE A 361 -11.17 -15.02 5.42
CA PHE A 361 -11.30 -14.71 3.99
C PHE A 361 -12.67 -15.12 3.46
N GLY A 362 -13.68 -15.21 4.34
CA GLY A 362 -15.07 -15.46 3.97
C GLY A 362 -15.51 -14.55 2.82
N LYS A 363 -16.39 -15.08 1.97
CA LYS A 363 -16.98 -14.32 0.85
C LYS A 363 -17.58 -13.05 1.43
N ASP A 364 -17.00 -11.89 1.12
CA ASP A 364 -17.47 -10.58 1.59
C ASP A 364 -18.87 -10.22 1.06
N GLY A 365 -19.60 -11.17 0.46
CA GLY A 365 -20.99 -11.06 0.02
C GLY A 365 -21.20 -10.10 -1.15
N GLY A 366 -20.24 -9.21 -1.42
CA GLY A 366 -20.33 -8.10 -2.36
C GLY A 366 -20.03 -8.43 -3.81
N GLY A 367 -19.54 -9.64 -4.12
CA GLY A 367 -19.19 -10.01 -5.50
C GLY A 367 -18.07 -9.13 -6.05
N TYR A 368 -17.09 -8.79 -5.21
CA TYR A 368 -15.95 -7.96 -5.56
C TYR A 368 -14.96 -8.72 -6.43
N VAL A 369 -14.34 -8.00 -7.36
CA VAL A 369 -13.50 -8.56 -8.41
C VAL A 369 -12.13 -7.90 -8.40
N TYR A 370 -11.08 -8.73 -8.37
CA TYR A 370 -9.72 -8.32 -8.64
C TYR A 370 -9.35 -8.64 -10.09
N ILE A 371 -8.76 -7.69 -10.82
CA ILE A 371 -8.41 -7.83 -12.23
C ILE A 371 -6.90 -7.71 -12.38
N CYS A 372 -6.29 -8.75 -12.96
CA CYS A 372 -4.86 -8.76 -13.25
C CYS A 372 -4.56 -9.44 -14.58
N ALA A 373 -3.36 -9.20 -15.10
CA ALA A 373 -2.93 -9.69 -16.42
C ALA A 373 -1.59 -10.41 -16.36
N LEU A 374 -1.48 -11.46 -17.18
CA LEU A 374 -0.23 -12.02 -17.64
C LEU A 374 0.04 -11.52 -19.06
N ASN A 375 1.31 -11.24 -19.34
CA ASN A 375 1.75 -10.71 -20.63
C ASN A 375 2.73 -11.69 -21.31
N GLU A 376 2.45 -11.99 -22.58
CA GLU A 376 3.33 -12.75 -23.48
C GLU A 376 4.23 -11.78 -24.25
N TYR A 377 5.53 -12.04 -24.18
CA TYR A 377 6.52 -11.51 -25.11
C TYR A 377 7.20 -12.68 -25.83
N ASP A 378 7.89 -12.37 -26.94
CA ASP A 378 8.53 -13.40 -27.75
C ASP A 378 9.77 -14.00 -27.06
N ILE A 379 9.68 -15.30 -26.76
CA ILE A 379 10.77 -16.11 -26.21
C ILE A 379 11.11 -17.18 -27.24
N LYS A 380 12.34 -17.15 -27.75
CA LYS A 380 12.83 -18.11 -28.76
C LYS A 380 12.61 -19.54 -28.26
N GLY A 381 11.91 -20.36 -29.06
CA GLY A 381 11.65 -21.77 -28.74
C GLY A 381 10.42 -22.03 -27.86
N GLN A 382 9.76 -21.00 -27.32
CA GLN A 382 8.49 -21.15 -26.62
C GLN A 382 7.32 -21.18 -27.62
N ARG A 383 6.32 -22.04 -27.38
CA ARG A 383 5.12 -22.06 -28.24
C ARG A 383 4.24 -20.85 -27.94
N ASN A 384 3.67 -20.27 -28.99
CA ASN A 384 2.76 -19.14 -28.91
C ASN A 384 1.48 -19.47 -28.12
N TRP A 385 1.04 -18.54 -27.27
CA TRP A 385 -0.17 -18.68 -26.46
C TRP A 385 -1.42 -18.89 -27.29
N ARG A 386 -1.53 -18.31 -28.49
CA ARG A 386 -2.70 -18.51 -29.38
C ARG A 386 -2.97 -19.98 -29.67
N VAL A 387 -1.90 -20.75 -29.91
CA VAL A 387 -1.98 -22.19 -30.20
C VAL A 387 -2.12 -23.01 -28.90
N GLN A 388 -1.36 -22.66 -27.87
CA GLN A 388 -1.40 -23.38 -26.59
C GLN A 388 -2.74 -23.24 -25.86
N MET A 389 -3.42 -22.09 -25.95
CA MET A 389 -4.71 -21.88 -25.30
C MET A 389 -5.82 -22.76 -25.88
N GLU A 390 -5.78 -23.05 -27.19
CA GLU A 390 -6.79 -23.90 -27.84
C GLU A 390 -6.60 -25.39 -27.52
N THR A 391 -5.35 -25.82 -27.46
CA THR A 391 -5.01 -27.24 -27.35
C THR A 391 -4.71 -27.68 -25.92
N GLN A 392 -4.09 -26.82 -25.11
CA GLN A 392 -3.49 -27.17 -23.82
C GLN A 392 -3.61 -26.03 -22.79
N ARG A 393 -4.81 -25.45 -22.63
CA ARG A 393 -5.06 -24.32 -21.70
C ARG A 393 -4.54 -24.55 -20.28
N GLY A 394 -4.73 -25.76 -19.73
CA GLY A 394 -4.23 -26.10 -18.39
C GLY A 394 -2.70 -26.14 -18.31
N ALA A 395 -2.03 -26.62 -19.37
CA ALA A 395 -0.57 -26.66 -19.42
C ALA A 395 0.04 -25.27 -19.57
N LEU A 396 -0.62 -24.37 -20.32
CA LEU A 396 -0.23 -22.96 -20.38
C LEU A 396 -0.30 -22.33 -18.99
N LEU A 397 -1.43 -22.46 -18.29
CA LEU A 397 -1.57 -21.91 -16.94
C LEU A 397 -0.52 -22.49 -15.98
N ALA A 398 -0.27 -23.80 -16.01
CA ALA A 398 0.76 -24.41 -15.17
C ALA A 398 2.17 -23.88 -15.48
N THR A 399 2.46 -23.57 -16.74
CA THR A 399 3.72 -22.96 -17.15
C THR A 399 3.83 -21.53 -16.63
N GLU A 400 2.77 -20.74 -16.74
CA GLU A 400 2.73 -19.37 -16.23
C GLU A 400 2.81 -19.31 -14.70
N VAL A 401 2.17 -20.24 -14.00
CA VAL A 401 2.30 -20.39 -12.53
C VAL A 401 3.74 -20.64 -12.13
N ARG A 402 4.50 -21.42 -12.91
CA ARG A 402 5.93 -21.68 -12.66
C ARG A 402 6.81 -20.48 -13.01
N ASN A 403 6.56 -19.81 -14.14
CA ASN A 403 7.40 -18.74 -14.65
C ASN A 403 7.17 -17.40 -13.94
N ASN A 404 5.96 -17.18 -13.43
CA ASN A 404 5.53 -15.94 -12.80
C ASN A 404 5.04 -16.17 -11.36
N ALA A 405 5.64 -17.12 -10.62
CA ALA A 405 5.15 -17.58 -9.32
C ALA A 405 5.05 -16.45 -8.29
N CYS A 406 6.09 -15.63 -8.17
CA CYS A 406 6.11 -14.47 -7.25
C CYS A 406 4.99 -13.47 -7.59
N LYS A 407 4.89 -13.04 -8.86
CA LYS A 407 3.85 -12.12 -9.35
C LYS A 407 2.44 -12.63 -9.10
N LEU A 408 2.15 -13.88 -9.44
CA LEU A 408 0.82 -14.47 -9.25
C LEU A 408 0.44 -14.59 -7.77
N LYS A 409 1.39 -14.95 -6.91
CA LYS A 409 1.15 -14.97 -5.46
C LYS A 409 0.88 -13.58 -4.91
N LYS A 410 1.58 -12.53 -5.38
CA LYS A 410 1.27 -11.14 -5.00
C LYS A 410 -0.16 -10.77 -5.39
N PHE A 411 -0.58 -11.06 -6.63
CA PHE A 411 -1.96 -10.78 -7.07
C PHE A 411 -3.02 -11.47 -6.23
N VAL A 412 -2.85 -12.77 -5.95
CA VAL A 412 -3.82 -13.51 -5.14
C VAL A 412 -3.81 -13.00 -3.70
N ALA A 413 -2.64 -12.72 -3.12
CA ALA A 413 -2.54 -12.16 -1.76
C ALA A 413 -3.27 -10.81 -1.63
N SER A 414 -3.05 -9.88 -2.57
CA SER A 414 -3.76 -8.60 -2.61
C SER A 414 -5.28 -8.79 -2.75
N ALA A 415 -5.71 -9.66 -3.67
CA ALA A 415 -7.13 -9.97 -3.86
C ALA A 415 -7.78 -10.57 -2.61
N MET A 416 -7.07 -11.45 -1.89
CA MET A 416 -7.54 -12.04 -0.63
C MET A 416 -7.65 -11.00 0.48
N MET A 417 -6.66 -10.12 0.64
CA MET A 417 -6.72 -9.04 1.62
C MET A 417 -7.84 -8.03 1.30
N ALA A 418 -8.05 -7.72 0.02
CA ALA A 418 -9.13 -6.85 -0.44
C ALA A 418 -10.53 -7.44 -0.23
N GLY A 419 -10.63 -8.77 -0.08
CA GLY A 419 -11.92 -9.45 0.03
C GLY A 419 -12.60 -9.69 -1.31
N CYS A 420 -11.82 -9.84 -2.38
CA CYS A 420 -12.33 -10.14 -3.70
C CYS A 420 -12.70 -11.63 -3.82
N ASP A 421 -13.98 -11.91 -4.00
CA ASP A 421 -14.52 -13.26 -4.26
C ASP A 421 -13.91 -13.87 -5.54
N ASP A 422 -13.83 -13.04 -6.58
CA ASP A 422 -13.44 -13.43 -7.93
C ASP A 422 -12.16 -12.72 -8.36
N LEU A 423 -11.27 -13.48 -9.00
CA LEU A 423 -10.08 -12.97 -9.66
C LEU A 423 -10.19 -13.22 -11.17
N LYS A 424 -10.09 -12.15 -11.96
CA LYS A 424 -10.10 -12.17 -13.42
C LYS A 424 -8.68 -12.06 -13.93
N LEU A 425 -8.19 -13.14 -14.53
CA LEU A 425 -6.84 -13.24 -15.09
C LEU A 425 -6.88 -13.08 -16.61
N GLY A 426 -6.39 -11.94 -17.11
CA GLY A 426 -6.23 -11.68 -18.53
C GLY A 426 -4.96 -12.29 -19.11
N PHE A 427 -5.07 -12.87 -20.29
CA PHE A 427 -3.93 -13.33 -21.11
C PHE A 427 -3.75 -12.34 -22.25
N VAL A 428 -2.70 -11.52 -22.15
CA VAL A 428 -2.42 -10.43 -23.07
C VAL A 428 -1.14 -10.73 -23.83
N SER A 429 -1.13 -10.53 -25.14
CA SER A 429 0.03 -10.79 -26.00
C SER A 429 0.30 -9.55 -26.85
N ARG A 430 1.57 -9.26 -27.15
CA ARG A 430 1.91 -8.21 -28.12
C ARG A 430 1.26 -8.52 -29.48
N LYS A 431 0.86 -7.46 -30.20
CA LYS A 431 0.34 -7.61 -31.57
C LYS A 431 1.47 -8.01 -32.53
N ALA A 432 2.65 -7.41 -32.35
CA ALA A 432 3.89 -7.75 -33.03
C ALA A 432 5.01 -7.89 -32.00
N ASN A 433 5.93 -8.83 -32.20
CA ASN A 433 6.94 -9.19 -31.19
C ASN A 433 7.88 -8.02 -30.82
N ASN A 434 8.11 -7.11 -31.76
CA ASN A 434 8.94 -5.91 -31.64
C ASN A 434 8.16 -4.63 -31.28
N ASP A 435 6.89 -4.77 -30.87
CA ASP A 435 6.01 -3.66 -30.51
C ASP A 435 5.45 -3.90 -29.09
N ASN A 436 5.92 -3.10 -28.12
CA ASN A 436 5.48 -3.14 -26.73
C ASN A 436 4.38 -2.10 -26.42
N GLU A 437 3.81 -1.44 -27.43
CA GLU A 437 2.75 -0.43 -27.28
C GLU A 437 1.37 -0.98 -27.67
N HIS A 438 1.33 -1.90 -28.64
CA HIS A 438 0.08 -2.50 -29.10
C HIS A 438 -0.07 -3.95 -28.66
N HIS A 439 -1.09 -4.22 -27.87
CA HIS A 439 -1.40 -5.55 -27.36
C HIS A 439 -2.80 -6.04 -27.77
N VAL A 440 -3.00 -7.34 -27.64
CA VAL A 440 -4.29 -8.00 -27.81
C VAL A 440 -4.59 -8.86 -26.59
N VAL A 441 -5.83 -8.79 -26.11
CA VAL A 441 -6.38 -9.67 -25.09
C VAL A 441 -6.84 -10.95 -25.78
N LEU A 442 -6.15 -12.05 -25.49
CA LEU A 442 -6.45 -13.37 -26.05
C LEU A 442 -7.58 -14.07 -25.31
N SER A 443 -7.66 -13.88 -23.99
CA SER A 443 -8.68 -14.47 -23.14
C SER A 443 -8.70 -13.81 -21.77
N VAL A 444 -9.88 -13.80 -21.14
CA VAL A 444 -10.03 -13.50 -19.71
C VAL A 444 -10.55 -14.75 -19.03
N GLN A 445 -9.87 -15.17 -17.97
CA GLN A 445 -10.20 -16.37 -17.23
C GLN A 445 -10.67 -15.98 -15.82
N SER A 446 -11.77 -16.58 -15.39
CA SER A 446 -12.36 -16.34 -14.08
C SER A 446 -11.97 -17.44 -13.10
N TYR A 447 -11.54 -17.04 -11.90
CA TYR A 447 -11.23 -17.95 -10.80
C TYR A 447 -11.85 -17.44 -9.51
N GLN A 448 -12.27 -18.36 -8.63
CA GLN A 448 -12.43 -18.00 -7.22
C GLN A 448 -11.04 -17.74 -6.65
N THR A 449 -10.87 -16.61 -5.96
CA THR A 449 -9.57 -16.15 -5.47
C THR A 449 -8.90 -17.20 -4.58
N ARG A 450 -9.67 -17.81 -3.68
CA ARG A 450 -9.19 -18.85 -2.75
C ARG A 450 -8.71 -20.10 -3.45
N ASP A 451 -9.48 -20.59 -4.42
CA ASP A 451 -9.16 -21.82 -5.15
C ASP A 451 -7.88 -21.64 -5.98
N LEU A 452 -7.75 -20.49 -6.65
CA LEU A 452 -6.52 -20.16 -7.37
C LEU A 452 -5.33 -20.06 -6.42
N GLY A 453 -5.49 -19.44 -5.24
CA GLY A 453 -4.46 -19.40 -4.20
C GLY A 453 -3.96 -20.77 -3.80
N LEU A 454 -4.87 -21.72 -3.54
CA LEU A 454 -4.51 -23.10 -3.24
C LEU A 454 -3.79 -23.78 -4.42
N GLN A 455 -4.27 -23.55 -5.66
CA GLN A 455 -3.68 -24.11 -6.87
C GLN A 455 -2.24 -23.63 -7.11
N ILE A 456 -1.93 -22.36 -6.83
CA ILE A 456 -0.57 -21.80 -6.98
C ILE A 456 0.32 -22.01 -5.75
N GLY A 457 -0.18 -22.70 -4.72
CA GLY A 457 0.58 -22.97 -3.49
C GLY A 457 0.77 -21.73 -2.61
N LEU A 458 -0.21 -20.82 -2.58
CA LEU A 458 -0.33 -19.75 -1.59
C LEU A 458 -1.30 -20.20 -0.50
N LYS A 459 -0.77 -20.70 0.62
CA LYS A 459 -1.58 -21.11 1.77
C LYS A 459 -1.75 -19.93 2.72
N PRO A 460 -2.97 -19.56 3.12
CA PRO A 460 -3.17 -18.37 3.94
C PRO A 460 -2.54 -18.46 5.33
N ASP A 461 -2.55 -19.66 5.93
CA ASP A 461 -1.85 -19.93 7.19
C ASP A 461 -0.36 -19.58 7.12
N ASN A 462 0.29 -19.94 6.01
CA ASN A 462 1.71 -19.66 5.79
C ASN A 462 1.93 -18.18 5.45
N ALA A 463 1.09 -17.59 4.60
CA ALA A 463 1.19 -16.19 4.20
C ALA A 463 1.17 -15.25 5.42
N TRP A 464 0.16 -15.39 6.29
CA TRP A 464 0.09 -14.63 7.53
C TRP A 464 1.13 -15.06 8.57
N GLY A 465 1.57 -16.33 8.54
CA GLY A 465 2.66 -16.82 9.37
C GLY A 465 3.98 -16.10 9.08
N ILE A 466 4.27 -15.84 7.80
CA ILE A 466 5.46 -15.10 7.37
C ILE A 466 5.37 -13.65 7.86
N VAL A 467 4.26 -12.95 7.59
CA VAL A 467 4.03 -11.58 8.06
C VAL A 467 4.21 -11.50 9.57
N ARG A 468 3.56 -12.42 10.30
CA ARG A 468 3.65 -12.49 11.76
C ARG A 468 5.08 -12.67 12.25
N ALA A 469 5.85 -13.57 11.63
CA ALA A 469 7.23 -13.84 12.03
C ALA A 469 8.14 -12.62 11.82
N ILE A 470 7.97 -11.89 10.72
CA ILE A 470 8.72 -10.66 10.44
C ILE A 470 8.33 -9.55 11.44
N VAL A 471 7.04 -9.34 11.68
CA VAL A 471 6.58 -8.33 12.64
C VAL A 471 7.09 -8.64 14.04
N ASP A 472 6.93 -9.87 14.53
CA ASP A 472 7.42 -10.26 15.86
C ASP A 472 8.93 -10.02 15.99
N MET A 473 9.71 -10.33 14.94
CA MET A 473 11.15 -10.13 14.92
C MET A 473 11.53 -8.66 15.08
N VAL A 474 10.86 -7.76 14.36
CA VAL A 474 11.16 -6.32 14.41
C VAL A 474 10.64 -5.69 15.70
N MET A 475 9.50 -6.15 16.22
CA MET A 475 8.95 -5.67 17.49
C MET A 475 9.84 -6.00 18.70
N GLU A 476 10.67 -7.05 18.63
CA GLU A 476 11.67 -7.38 19.66
C GLU A 476 12.93 -6.48 19.61
N LYS A 477 13.14 -5.72 18.52
CA LYS A 477 14.28 -4.80 18.37
C LYS A 477 14.00 -3.44 19.01
N PRO A 478 15.00 -2.61 19.32
CA PRO A 478 14.75 -1.24 19.80
C PRO A 478 13.98 -0.41 18.77
N ASP A 479 13.45 0.73 19.20
CA ASP A 479 12.89 1.71 18.27
C ASP A 479 13.99 2.22 17.33
N GLY A 480 13.63 2.52 16.09
CA GLY A 480 14.58 2.88 15.04
C GLY A 480 14.10 2.49 13.64
N ARG A 481 14.97 2.75 12.66
CA ARG A 481 14.73 2.49 11.24
C ARG A 481 15.53 1.27 10.78
N TYR A 482 14.85 0.42 10.02
CA TYR A 482 15.39 -0.85 9.54
C TYR A 482 15.10 -1.03 8.05
N VAL A 483 15.92 -1.86 7.40
CA VAL A 483 15.74 -2.26 6.00
C VAL A 483 15.68 -3.78 5.93
N LEU A 484 14.55 -4.32 5.48
CA LEU A 484 14.43 -5.73 5.14
C LEU A 484 14.76 -5.90 3.67
N LEU A 485 15.90 -6.51 3.38
CA LEU A 485 16.45 -6.64 2.03
C LEU A 485 16.52 -8.12 1.63
N LYS A 486 15.91 -8.45 0.50
CA LYS A 486 16.07 -9.76 -0.13
C LYS A 486 17.30 -9.76 -1.04
N ASP A 487 18.21 -10.69 -0.79
CA ASP A 487 19.50 -10.81 -1.51
C ASP A 487 19.27 -11.12 -2.99
N PRO A 488 19.98 -10.49 -3.93
CA PRO A 488 19.82 -10.73 -5.37
C PRO A 488 20.20 -12.14 -5.81
N THR A 489 21.14 -12.79 -5.11
CA THR A 489 21.79 -14.04 -5.54
C THR A 489 21.45 -15.20 -4.63
N LYS A 490 21.48 -14.96 -3.32
CA LYS A 490 21.25 -15.99 -2.30
C LYS A 490 19.77 -16.04 -1.95
N PRO A 491 19.20 -17.23 -1.67
CA PRO A 491 17.81 -17.36 -1.22
C PRO A 491 17.67 -16.99 0.26
N VAL A 492 18.04 -15.76 0.63
CA VAL A 492 18.01 -15.21 1.99
C VAL A 492 17.50 -13.78 2.00
N MET A 493 16.86 -13.38 3.08
CA MET A 493 16.57 -11.97 3.40
C MET A 493 17.38 -11.56 4.61
N ARG A 494 17.81 -10.30 4.67
CA ARG A 494 18.54 -9.73 5.80
C ARG A 494 17.80 -8.52 6.32
N LEU A 495 17.71 -8.43 7.65
CA LEU A 495 17.26 -7.24 8.34
C LEU A 495 18.50 -6.42 8.71
N TYR A 496 18.55 -5.18 8.29
CA TYR A 496 19.59 -4.23 8.65
C TYR A 496 19.00 -3.14 9.53
N SER A 497 19.73 -2.67 10.55
CA SER A 497 19.44 -1.41 11.23
C SER A 497 20.19 -0.28 10.54
N ARG A 498 19.55 0.87 10.35
CA ARG A 498 20.15 2.05 9.71
C ARG A 498 20.44 3.12 10.78
N PRO A 499 21.63 3.76 10.77
CA PRO A 499 21.90 4.92 11.63
C PRO A 499 20.96 6.07 11.29
N GLU A 500 20.59 6.89 12.29
CA GLU A 500 19.70 8.05 12.09
C GLU A 500 20.34 9.15 11.22
N GLU A 501 21.68 9.25 11.21
CA GLU A 501 22.44 10.29 10.48
C GLU A 501 22.35 10.17 8.95
N GLU A 502 22.36 8.95 8.39
CA GLU A 502 22.22 8.74 6.92
C GLU A 502 20.84 9.16 6.37
N ASP A 503 19.85 9.38 7.24
CA ASP A 503 18.52 9.80 6.82
C ASP A 503 18.42 11.31 6.64
N GLU A 504 19.10 12.11 7.46
CA GLU A 504 19.19 13.57 7.28
C GLU A 504 19.83 13.90 5.92
N ASP A 505 20.92 13.20 5.57
CA ASP A 505 21.60 13.34 4.29
C ASP A 505 20.73 12.92 3.09
N ALA A 506 19.98 11.82 3.23
CA ALA A 506 19.08 11.36 2.17
C ALA A 506 17.87 12.28 1.98
N GLU A 507 17.34 12.86 3.06
CA GLU A 507 16.26 13.84 3.04
C GLU A 507 16.75 15.15 2.38
N GLU A 508 17.96 15.62 2.70
CA GLU A 508 18.59 16.75 2.00
C GLU A 508 18.82 16.51 0.51
N GLU A 509 19.23 15.29 0.13
CA GLU A 509 19.39 14.92 -1.29
C GLU A 509 18.05 14.84 -2.02
N GLU A 510 16.99 14.33 -1.38
CA GLU A 510 15.64 14.31 -1.95
C GLU A 510 15.07 15.72 -2.11
N GLU A 511 15.27 16.63 -1.16
CA GLU A 511 14.89 18.04 -1.28
C GLU A 511 15.66 18.74 -2.41
N LYS A 512 16.99 18.54 -2.48
CA LYS A 512 17.84 19.09 -3.56
C LYS A 512 17.49 18.53 -4.94
N ALA A 513 16.97 17.30 -5.02
CA ALA A 513 16.51 16.70 -6.27
C ALA A 513 15.11 17.18 -6.72
N VAL A 514 14.36 17.87 -5.85
CA VAL A 514 13.07 18.50 -6.17
C VAL A 514 13.25 19.89 -6.78
N GLU A 515 14.37 20.58 -6.51
CA GLU A 515 14.74 21.82 -7.22
C GLU A 515 15.38 21.51 -8.59
N PRO A 516 14.74 21.85 -9.73
CA PRO A 516 15.41 21.77 -11.00
C PRO A 516 16.37 22.95 -11.16
N ARG A 517 17.54 22.67 -11.75
CA ARG A 517 18.45 23.62 -12.38
C ARG A 517 17.70 24.60 -13.31
N THR A 518 17.19 25.70 -12.77
CA THR A 518 16.62 26.81 -13.54
C THR A 518 17.72 27.71 -14.11
N GLU A 519 18.92 27.72 -13.52
CA GLU A 519 19.96 28.68 -13.88
C GLU A 519 20.76 28.32 -15.16
N GLU A 520 20.84 27.05 -15.57
CA GLU A 520 21.64 26.66 -16.75
C GLU A 520 20.90 26.82 -18.10
N ARG A 521 19.58 27.04 -18.11
CA ARG A 521 18.80 27.21 -19.36
C ARG A 521 18.49 28.65 -19.72
N GLU A 522 18.60 29.60 -18.80
CA GLU A 522 18.43 31.02 -19.10
C GLU A 522 19.73 31.68 -19.58
N ALA A 523 20.90 31.14 -19.22
CA ALA A 523 22.18 31.65 -19.73
C ALA A 523 22.40 31.34 -21.23
N ASN A 524 21.94 30.20 -21.73
CA ASN A 524 22.14 29.78 -23.13
C ASN A 524 21.07 30.30 -24.11
N ARG A 525 20.13 31.13 -23.66
CA ARG A 525 19.11 31.73 -24.52
C ARG A 525 19.36 33.20 -24.85
N ASN A 526 20.38 33.81 -24.23
CA ASN A 526 20.76 35.21 -24.44
C ASN A 526 22.06 35.38 -25.28
N GLU A 527 22.60 34.31 -25.87
CA GLU A 527 23.77 34.38 -26.77
C GLU A 527 23.46 34.02 -28.24
N GLU A 528 22.19 33.78 -28.60
CA GLU A 528 21.75 33.58 -30.00
C GLU A 528 20.55 34.47 -30.39
N GLU A 529 20.59 35.75 -30.00
CA GLU A 529 19.87 36.84 -30.71
C GLU A 529 20.84 37.90 -31.24
#